data_AF-A0A521PE96-F1
#
_entry.id   AF-A0A521PE96-F1
#
_cell.length_a   1.000
_cell.length_b   1.000
_cell.length_c   1.000
_cell.angle_alpha   90.00
_cell.angle_beta   90.00
_cell.angle_gamma   90.00
#
_symmetry.space_group_name_H-M   'P 1'
#
loop_
_entity.id
_entity.type
_entity.pdbx_description
1 polymer ?
#
loop_
_entity_poly.entity_id
_entity_poly.type
_entity_poly.pdbx_seq_one_letter_code
_entity_poly.pdbx_strand_id
1 'polypeptide(L)'
;MSGATVALVLAGGAAAGVALRHAWRAGGARRPWLIITGWGVAAAAVAVAVASAGAAPGTFLALALIPVAVLALVTAGVKVRDARTRAPRELALEPSDRASKAWRGWLRGLLAGPIGGVAAMGVGLAFVVWVPGAPQTRMVLGGMLVPVLWAAGMAWTLADDRILRATAVLVGVALVTFAASALKGFAV
;
A
#
# COMPACT_ATOMS: atom_id res chain seq x y z
N MET A 1 25.80 5.86 6.29
CA MET A 1 24.72 5.16 7.02
C MET A 1 25.24 3.79 7.41
N SER A 2 25.21 3.42 8.69
CA SER A 2 25.75 2.13 9.13
C SER A 2 24.71 1.02 8.98
N GLY A 3 25.14 -0.20 8.63
CA GLY A 3 24.26 -1.37 8.61
C GLY A 3 23.61 -1.67 9.96
N ALA A 4 24.25 -1.24 11.05
CA ALA A 4 23.73 -1.35 12.41
C ALA A 4 22.41 -0.57 12.61
N THR A 5 22.29 0.66 12.08
CA THR A 5 21.04 1.43 12.18
C THR A 5 19.89 0.71 11.48
N VAL A 6 20.12 0.19 10.27
CA VAL A 6 19.10 -0.55 9.51
C VAL A 6 18.63 -1.78 10.29
N ALA A 7 19.57 -2.55 10.83
CA ALA A 7 19.26 -3.73 11.64
C ALA A 7 18.47 -3.38 12.91
N LEU A 8 18.83 -2.31 13.61
CA LEU A 8 18.11 -1.84 14.80
C LEU A 8 16.67 -1.42 14.48
N VAL A 9 16.46 -0.70 13.39
CA VAL A 9 15.11 -0.27 12.96
C VAL A 9 14.26 -1.48 12.56
N LEU A 10 14.83 -2.44 11.83
CA LEU A 10 14.14 -3.68 11.46
C LEU A 10 13.80 -4.53 12.70
N ALA A 11 14.74 -4.70 13.63
CA ALA A 11 14.52 -5.43 14.87
C ALA A 11 13.46 -4.74 15.75
N GLY A 12 13.52 -3.41 15.87
CA GLY A 12 12.52 -2.60 16.58
C GLY A 12 11.13 -2.73 15.95
N GLY A 13 11.03 -2.65 14.62
CA GLY A 13 9.79 -2.86 13.90
C GLY A 13 9.21 -4.26 14.11
N ALA A 14 10.04 -5.30 14.05
CA ALA A 14 9.62 -6.68 14.32
C ALA A 14 9.14 -6.86 15.78
N ALA A 15 9.88 -6.32 16.76
CA ALA A 15 9.51 -6.37 18.17
C ALA A 15 8.19 -5.64 18.46
N ALA A 16 8.00 -4.46 17.87
CA ALA A 16 6.73 -3.74 17.92
C ALA A 16 5.58 -4.57 17.33
N GLY A 17 5.81 -5.19 16.17
CA GLY A 17 4.85 -6.09 15.53
C GLY A 17 4.48 -7.30 16.38
N VAL A 18 5.46 -7.92 17.05
CA VAL A 18 5.25 -9.04 17.97
C VAL A 18 4.41 -8.59 19.17
N ALA A 19 4.78 -7.49 19.83
CA ALA A 19 4.06 -6.96 20.98
C ALA A 19 2.59 -6.64 20.65
N LEU A 20 2.35 -5.98 19.51
CA LEU A 20 1.00 -5.69 19.03
C LEU A 20 0.22 -6.96 18.69
N ARG A 21 0.85 -7.93 18.01
CA ARG A 21 0.23 -9.22 17.71
C ARG A 21 -0.17 -9.98 18.98
N HIS A 22 0.66 -9.94 20.03
CA HIS A 22 0.33 -10.51 21.33
C HIS A 22 -0.80 -9.75 22.01
N ALA A 23 -0.79 -8.41 21.97
CA ALA A 23 -1.84 -7.58 22.53
C ALA A 23 -3.22 -7.88 21.95
N TRP A 24 -3.28 -8.20 20.65
CA TRP A 24 -4.53 -8.46 19.94
C TRP A 24 -5.02 -9.90 20.13
N ARG A 25 -4.13 -10.83 20.48
CA ARG A 25 -4.47 -12.22 20.83
C ARG A 25 -4.82 -12.39 22.30
N ALA A 26 -4.22 -11.60 23.18
CA ALA A 26 -4.48 -11.62 24.61
C ALA A 26 -5.73 -10.81 24.93
N GLY A 27 -6.81 -11.49 25.34
CA GLY A 27 -7.90 -10.85 26.07
C GLY A 27 -7.45 -10.53 27.51
N GLY A 28 -7.86 -9.38 28.05
CA GLY A 28 -7.69 -9.04 29.48
C GLY A 28 -6.80 -7.82 29.78
N ALA A 29 -6.48 -7.63 31.06
CA ALA A 29 -5.90 -6.40 31.61
C ALA A 29 -4.49 -6.04 31.09
N ARG A 30 -3.77 -6.99 30.46
CA ARG A 30 -2.43 -6.75 29.88
C ARG A 30 -2.48 -6.14 28.47
N ARG A 31 -3.63 -6.18 27.81
CA ARG A 31 -3.81 -5.64 26.46
C ARG A 31 -3.40 -4.16 26.30
N PRO A 32 -3.85 -3.21 27.13
CA PRO A 32 -3.46 -1.81 26.96
C PRO A 32 -1.96 -1.60 27.14
N TRP A 33 -1.33 -2.30 28.09
CA TRP A 33 0.11 -2.23 28.29
C TRP A 33 0.89 -2.70 27.07
N LEU A 34 0.54 -3.85 26.49
CA LEU A 34 1.20 -4.37 25.29
C LEU A 34 1.01 -3.46 24.07
N ILE A 35 -0.12 -2.76 23.95
CA ILE A 35 -0.35 -1.76 22.90
C ILE A 35 0.61 -0.58 23.09
N ILE A 36 0.69 -0.04 24.31
CA ILE A 36 1.60 1.06 24.65
C ILE A 36 3.05 0.65 24.41
N THR A 37 3.45 -0.57 24.80
CA THR A 37 4.81 -1.07 24.56
C THR A 37 5.10 -1.20 23.08
N GLY A 38 4.17 -1.75 22.28
CA GLY A 38 4.33 -1.91 20.84
C GLY A 38 4.52 -0.57 20.12
N TRP A 39 3.68 0.42 20.42
CA TRP A 39 3.82 1.77 19.86
C TRP A 39 5.06 2.50 20.39
N GLY A 40 5.40 2.31 21.66
CA GLY A 40 6.60 2.88 22.27
C GLY A 40 7.88 2.38 21.60
N VAL A 41 7.97 1.08 21.32
CA VAL A 41 9.10 0.48 20.58
C VAL A 41 9.17 1.01 19.15
N ALA A 42 8.04 1.17 18.46
CA ALA A 42 8.01 1.77 17.13
C ALA A 42 8.49 3.23 17.14
N ALA A 43 8.04 4.03 18.10
CA ALA A 43 8.48 5.41 18.27
C ALA A 43 9.99 5.50 18.60
N ALA A 44 10.50 4.61 19.45
CA ALA A 44 11.93 4.52 19.75
C ALA A 44 12.76 4.16 18.51
N ALA A 45 12.28 3.24 17.67
CA ALA A 45 12.95 2.90 16.41
C ALA A 45 13.01 4.09 15.45
N VAL A 46 11.95 4.90 15.37
CA VAL A 46 11.95 6.16 14.61
C VAL A 46 12.98 7.15 15.19
N ALA A 47 13.00 7.32 16.51
CA ALA A 47 13.94 8.22 17.18
C ALA A 47 15.40 7.81 16.93
N VAL A 48 15.72 6.52 16.97
CA VAL A 48 17.06 5.98 16.65
C VAL A 48 17.44 6.26 15.19
N ALA A 49 16.51 6.09 14.26
CA ALA A 49 16.76 6.40 12.84
C ALA A 49 17.03 7.89 12.63
N VAL A 50 16.22 8.76 13.26
CA VAL A 50 16.38 10.21 13.21
C VAL A 50 17.70 10.66 13.84
N ALA A 51 18.05 10.13 15.01
CA ALA A 51 19.29 10.47 15.69
C ALA A 51 20.55 10.06 14.91
N SER A 52 20.49 8.96 14.17
CA SER A 52 21.65 8.41 13.45
C SER A 52 21.82 8.91 12.02
N ALA A 53 20.73 9.26 11.33
CA ALA A 53 20.77 9.70 9.93
C ALA A 53 20.38 11.18 9.72
N GLY A 54 19.77 11.82 10.73
CA GLY A 54 19.15 13.15 10.63
C GLY A 54 17.63 13.06 10.46
N ALA A 55 16.94 14.18 10.74
CA ALA A 55 15.46 14.22 10.81
C ALA A 55 14.78 13.72 9.53
N ALA A 56 15.11 14.29 8.36
CA ALA A 56 14.48 13.90 7.11
C ALA A 56 14.83 12.45 6.67
N PRO A 57 16.11 12.09 6.48
CA PRO A 57 16.47 10.74 6.01
C PRO A 57 16.18 9.64 7.05
N GLY A 58 16.30 9.94 8.35
CA GLY A 58 15.98 8.99 9.42
C GLY A 58 14.49 8.70 9.53
N THR A 59 13.64 9.73 9.42
CA THR A 59 12.18 9.55 9.38
C THR A 59 11.79 8.72 8.16
N PHE A 60 12.32 9.05 6.98
CA PHE A 60 12.08 8.27 5.76
C PHE A 60 12.46 6.79 5.93
N LEU A 61 13.65 6.53 6.49
CA LEU A 61 14.15 5.18 6.71
C LEU A 61 13.28 4.38 7.69
N ALA A 62 12.88 4.99 8.80
CA ALA A 62 12.01 4.34 9.78
C ALA A 62 10.64 4.00 9.19
N LEU A 63 10.03 4.94 8.46
CA LEU A 63 8.74 4.74 7.81
C LEU A 63 8.79 3.71 6.68
N ALA A 64 9.96 3.51 6.05
CA ALA A 64 10.14 2.46 5.06
C ALA A 64 10.36 1.08 5.69
N LEU A 65 11.22 0.97 6.71
CA LEU A 65 11.69 -0.31 7.23
C LEU A 65 10.78 -0.94 8.29
N ILE A 66 10.14 -0.14 9.15
CA ILE A 66 9.25 -0.66 10.20
C ILE A 66 8.08 -1.46 9.59
N PRO A 67 7.34 -0.93 8.58
CA PRO A 67 6.27 -1.69 7.95
C PRO A 67 6.77 -2.97 7.26
N VAL A 68 7.95 -2.93 6.63
CA VAL A 68 8.56 -4.11 6.01
C VAL A 68 8.86 -5.20 7.04
N ALA A 69 9.43 -4.84 8.19
CA ALA A 69 9.70 -5.78 9.28
C ALA A 69 8.41 -6.40 9.84
N VAL A 70 7.37 -5.58 10.05
CA VAL A 70 6.05 -6.06 10.50
C VAL A 70 5.42 -6.97 9.45
N LEU A 71 5.50 -6.61 8.16
CA LEU A 71 4.98 -7.43 7.07
C LEU A 71 5.69 -8.79 7.01
N ALA A 72 7.02 -8.81 7.13
CA ALA A 72 7.80 -10.05 7.16
C ALA A 72 7.38 -10.97 8.31
N LEU A 73 7.13 -10.40 9.50
CA LEU A 73 6.60 -11.13 10.65
C LEU A 73 5.20 -11.70 10.39
N VAL A 74 4.33 -10.91 9.75
CA VAL A 74 2.98 -11.35 9.37
C VAL A 74 3.07 -12.50 8.38
N THR A 75 3.88 -12.38 7.32
CA THR A 75 4.05 -13.42 6.30
C THR A 75 4.65 -14.70 6.86
N ALA A 76 5.64 -14.61 7.76
CA ALA A 76 6.20 -15.77 8.46
C ALA A 76 5.17 -16.47 9.37
N GLY A 77 4.16 -15.73 9.83
CA GLY A 77 3.07 -16.25 10.64
C GLY A 77 1.85 -16.75 9.87
N VAL A 78 1.83 -16.69 8.53
CA VAL A 78 0.72 -17.18 7.70
C VAL A 78 0.78 -18.70 7.66
N LYS A 79 -0.20 -19.35 8.30
CA LYS A 79 -0.44 -20.78 8.10
C LYS A 79 -1.18 -20.94 6.78
N VAL A 80 -0.55 -21.57 5.78
CA VAL A 80 -1.23 -21.97 4.54
C VAL A 80 -2.27 -23.03 4.91
N ARG A 81 -3.55 -22.69 4.78
CA ARG A 81 -4.64 -23.63 5.06
C ARG A 81 -4.58 -24.74 4.00
N ASP A 82 -4.52 -26.00 4.44
CA ASP A 82 -4.52 -27.14 3.54
C ASP A 82 -5.77 -27.08 2.65
N ALA A 83 -5.57 -27.00 1.34
CA ALA A 83 -6.67 -26.95 0.37
C ALA A 83 -7.48 -28.27 0.30
N ARG A 84 -7.06 -29.31 1.05
CA ARG A 84 -7.62 -30.65 1.03
C ARG A 84 -8.74 -30.89 2.05
N THR A 85 -8.99 -29.99 2.98
CA THR A 85 -10.19 -30.07 3.83
C THR A 85 -11.39 -29.61 3.02
N ARG A 86 -12.19 -30.58 2.53
CA ARG A 86 -13.47 -30.31 1.86
C ARG A 86 -14.33 -29.42 2.75
N ALA A 87 -14.73 -28.27 2.21
CA ALA A 87 -15.68 -27.39 2.88
C ALA A 87 -17.00 -28.13 3.15
N PRO A 88 -17.62 -27.98 4.33
CA PRO A 88 -18.95 -28.50 4.61
C PRO A 88 -19.93 -27.95 3.57
N ARG A 89 -20.71 -28.83 2.94
CA ARG A 89 -21.54 -28.53 1.76
C ARG A 89 -22.75 -27.63 2.04
N GLU A 90 -23.00 -27.25 3.29
CA GLU A 90 -24.32 -26.74 3.72
C GLU A 90 -24.34 -25.39 4.46
N LEU A 91 -23.22 -24.70 4.65
CA LEU A 91 -23.27 -23.31 5.14
C LEU A 91 -22.85 -22.36 4.02
N ALA A 92 -23.61 -21.27 3.89
CA ALA A 92 -23.22 -20.12 3.09
C ALA A 92 -21.81 -19.72 3.52
N LEU A 93 -20.82 -20.12 2.72
CA LEU A 93 -19.41 -19.93 3.05
C LEU A 93 -19.20 -18.46 3.33
N GLU A 94 -18.79 -18.17 4.56
CA GLU A 94 -18.40 -16.84 4.99
C GLU A 94 -17.33 -16.34 4.00
N PRO A 95 -17.27 -15.03 3.66
CA PRO A 95 -16.31 -14.55 2.66
C PRO A 95 -14.86 -14.97 2.94
N SER A 96 -14.53 -15.22 4.22
CA SER A 96 -13.26 -15.78 4.72
C SER A 96 -13.02 -17.25 4.38
N ASP A 97 -14.06 -18.03 4.09
CA ASP A 97 -13.99 -19.46 3.77
C ASP A 97 -13.93 -19.77 2.27
N ARG A 98 -14.13 -18.77 1.41
CA ARG A 98 -13.95 -18.92 -0.03
C ARG A 98 -12.48 -19.17 -0.35
N ALA A 99 -12.21 -20.09 -1.28
CA ALA A 99 -10.87 -20.40 -1.76
C ALA A 99 -10.21 -19.15 -2.39
N SER A 100 -9.49 -18.38 -1.59
CA SER A 100 -8.71 -17.24 -2.05
C SER A 100 -7.49 -17.74 -2.79
N LYS A 101 -7.42 -17.50 -4.10
CA LYS A 101 -6.22 -17.77 -4.89
C LYS A 101 -5.24 -16.61 -4.63
N ALA A 102 -4.14 -16.87 -3.92
CA ALA A 102 -3.13 -15.87 -3.56
C ALA A 102 -2.67 -15.00 -4.76
N TRP A 103 -2.55 -15.60 -5.96
CA TRP A 103 -2.26 -14.88 -7.21
C TRP A 103 -3.26 -13.74 -7.52
N ARG A 104 -4.57 -13.95 -7.28
CA ARG A 104 -5.58 -12.89 -7.48
C ARG A 104 -5.41 -11.74 -6.49
N GLY A 105 -4.91 -12.02 -5.28
CA GLY A 105 -4.56 -11.00 -4.30
C GLY A 105 -3.37 -10.16 -4.74
N TRP A 106 -2.29 -10.80 -5.19
CA TRP A 106 -1.13 -10.11 -5.77
C TRP A 106 -1.49 -9.27 -7.00
N LEU A 107 -2.30 -9.84 -7.90
CA LEU A 107 -2.77 -9.11 -9.09
C LEU A 107 -3.61 -7.89 -8.70
N ARG A 108 -4.56 -8.02 -7.75
CA ARG A 108 -5.32 -6.89 -7.21
C ARG A 108 -4.43 -5.83 -6.57
N GLY A 109 -3.42 -6.24 -5.80
CA GLY A 109 -2.47 -5.33 -5.18
C GLY A 109 -1.66 -4.53 -6.20
N LEU A 110 -1.16 -5.21 -7.25
CA LEU A 110 -0.43 -4.57 -8.34
C LEU A 110 -1.33 -3.63 -9.17
N LEU A 111 -2.58 -4.02 -9.36
CA LEU A 111 -3.57 -3.23 -10.06
C LEU A 111 -3.96 -1.96 -9.29
N ALA A 112 -4.28 -2.12 -8.01
CA ALA A 112 -4.69 -1.05 -7.12
C ALA A 112 -3.55 -0.07 -6.86
N GLY A 113 -2.34 -0.59 -6.67
CA GLY A 113 -1.15 0.21 -6.39
C GLY A 113 -0.53 0.79 -7.66
N PRO A 114 0.54 0.19 -8.20
CA PRO A 114 1.29 0.78 -9.32
C PRO A 114 0.47 1.12 -10.56
N ILE A 115 -0.39 0.22 -11.04
CA ILE A 115 -1.10 0.43 -12.32
C ILE A 115 -2.15 1.54 -12.18
N GLY A 116 -2.90 1.56 -11.08
CA GLY A 116 -3.80 2.67 -10.75
C GLY A 116 -3.08 4.01 -10.66
N GLY A 117 -1.85 4.02 -10.13
CA GLY A 117 -1.01 5.21 -10.04
C GLY A 117 -0.58 5.73 -11.40
N VAL A 118 -0.12 4.85 -12.29
CA VAL A 118 0.25 5.22 -13.67
C VAL A 118 -0.95 5.77 -14.44
N ALA A 119 -2.12 5.14 -14.32
CA ALA A 119 -3.35 5.64 -14.94
C ALA A 119 -3.72 7.03 -14.42
N ALA A 120 -3.64 7.26 -13.10
CA ALA A 120 -3.91 8.56 -12.49
C ALA A 120 -2.91 9.64 -12.94
N MET A 121 -1.61 9.30 -13.04
CA MET A 121 -0.58 10.18 -13.58
C MET A 121 -0.87 10.57 -15.04
N GLY A 122 -1.26 9.61 -15.87
CA GLY A 122 -1.64 9.87 -17.25
C GLY A 122 -2.80 10.87 -17.35
N VAL A 123 -3.83 10.71 -16.52
CA VAL A 123 -4.97 11.66 -16.45
C VAL A 123 -4.51 13.05 -15.98
N GLY A 124 -3.68 13.12 -14.94
CA GLY A 124 -3.12 14.39 -14.47
C GLY A 124 -2.31 15.10 -15.56
N LEU A 125 -1.46 14.37 -16.29
CA LEU A 125 -0.70 14.90 -17.42
C LEU A 125 -1.62 15.39 -18.54
N ALA A 126 -2.60 14.57 -18.93
CA ALA A 126 -3.57 14.94 -19.97
C ALA A 126 -4.35 16.20 -19.58
N PHE A 127 -4.75 16.33 -18.32
CA PHE A 127 -5.38 17.54 -17.80
C PHE A 127 -4.45 18.75 -17.93
N VAL A 128 -3.21 18.63 -17.45
CA VAL A 128 -2.20 19.70 -17.53
C VAL A 128 -1.96 20.12 -18.97
N VAL A 129 -1.99 19.21 -19.93
CA VAL A 129 -1.66 19.47 -21.34
C VAL A 129 -2.87 20.01 -22.13
N TRP A 130 -4.07 19.52 -21.86
CA TRP A 130 -5.26 19.83 -22.67
C TRP A 130 -6.15 20.95 -22.14
N VAL A 131 -6.25 21.14 -20.83
CA VAL A 131 -7.17 22.13 -20.24
C VAL A 131 -6.66 23.55 -20.44
N PRO A 132 -7.44 24.50 -20.97
CA PRO A 132 -6.99 25.89 -21.11
C PRO A 132 -6.83 26.58 -19.76
N GLY A 133 -5.87 27.51 -19.65
CA GLY A 133 -5.65 28.31 -18.44
C GLY A 133 -4.18 28.58 -18.13
N ALA A 134 -3.94 29.32 -17.05
CA ALA A 134 -2.61 29.65 -16.58
C ALA A 134 -1.79 28.37 -16.29
N PRO A 135 -0.53 28.28 -16.75
CA PRO A 135 0.29 27.08 -16.58
C PRO A 135 0.41 26.63 -15.11
N GLN A 136 0.60 27.58 -14.19
CA GLN A 136 0.73 27.30 -12.76
C GLN A 136 -0.54 26.66 -12.17
N THR A 137 -1.72 27.21 -12.49
CA THR A 137 -3.00 26.68 -12.01
C THR A 137 -3.24 25.25 -12.51
N ARG A 138 -2.95 24.99 -13.79
CA ARG A 138 -3.10 23.65 -14.38
C ARG A 138 -2.17 22.64 -13.75
N MET A 139 -0.91 23.01 -13.51
CA MET A 139 0.08 22.13 -12.86
C MET A 139 -0.34 21.77 -11.44
N VAL A 140 -0.85 22.74 -10.66
CA VAL A 140 -1.35 22.49 -9.30
C VAL A 140 -2.57 21.57 -9.34
N LEU A 141 -3.57 21.89 -10.15
CA LEU A 141 -4.79 21.08 -10.25
C LEU A 141 -4.52 19.67 -10.80
N GLY A 142 -3.68 19.55 -11.82
CA GLY A 142 -3.23 18.28 -12.36
C GLY A 142 -2.48 17.44 -11.34
N GLY A 143 -1.60 18.06 -10.56
CA GLY A 143 -0.90 17.40 -9.45
C GLY A 143 -1.84 16.94 -8.34
N MET A 144 -2.90 17.69 -8.03
CA MET A 144 -3.91 17.31 -7.04
C MET A 144 -4.88 16.23 -7.55
N LEU A 145 -5.12 16.15 -8.86
CA LEU A 145 -5.95 15.10 -9.46
C LEU A 145 -5.32 13.71 -9.30
N VAL A 146 -3.99 13.60 -9.42
CA VAL A 146 -3.28 12.31 -9.35
C VAL A 146 -3.58 11.54 -8.05
N PRO A 147 -3.34 12.08 -6.83
CA PRO A 147 -3.59 11.33 -5.59
C PRO A 147 -5.07 10.99 -5.38
N VAL A 148 -5.99 11.88 -5.80
CA VAL A 148 -7.44 11.64 -5.68
C VAL A 148 -7.88 10.49 -6.59
N LEU A 149 -7.48 10.52 -7.85
CA LEU A 149 -7.80 9.47 -8.82
C LEU A 149 -7.12 8.16 -8.47
N TRP A 150 -5.90 8.21 -7.92
CA TRP A 150 -5.19 7.03 -7.48
C TRP A 150 -5.89 6.36 -6.29
N ALA A 151 -6.27 7.12 -5.27
CA ALA A 151 -7.04 6.61 -4.13
C ALA A 151 -8.41 6.07 -4.55
N ALA A 152 -9.11 6.76 -5.46
CA ALA A 152 -10.37 6.28 -6.03
C ALA A 152 -10.16 4.97 -6.81
N GLY A 153 -9.09 4.86 -7.58
CA GLY A 153 -8.69 3.64 -8.28
C GLY A 153 -8.42 2.47 -7.33
N MET A 154 -7.75 2.71 -6.20
CA MET A 154 -7.56 1.71 -5.14
C MET A 154 -8.90 1.25 -4.56
N ALA A 155 -9.78 2.18 -4.17
CA ALA A 155 -11.08 1.84 -3.61
C ALA A 155 -11.92 1.02 -4.59
N TRP A 156 -11.95 1.42 -5.86
CA TRP A 156 -12.72 0.74 -6.90
C TRP A 156 -12.17 -0.67 -7.22
N THR A 157 -10.86 -0.81 -7.38
CA THR A 157 -10.22 -2.11 -7.68
C THR A 157 -10.39 -3.13 -6.55
N LEU A 158 -10.46 -2.67 -5.29
CA LEU A 158 -10.74 -3.51 -4.14
C LEU A 158 -12.23 -3.87 -4.01
N ALA A 159 -13.13 -2.98 -4.42
CA ALA A 159 -14.58 -3.22 -4.43
C ALA A 159 -15.05 -4.09 -5.60
N ASP A 160 -14.29 -4.18 -6.69
CA ASP A 160 -14.68 -4.94 -7.89
C ASP A 160 -14.33 -6.44 -7.79
N ASP A 161 -15.34 -7.29 -7.97
CA ASP A 161 -15.17 -8.74 -8.06
C ASP A 161 -14.47 -9.18 -9.36
N ARG A 162 -14.52 -8.34 -10.41
CA ARG A 162 -13.96 -8.62 -11.75
C ARG A 162 -12.65 -7.88 -12.01
N ILE A 163 -11.56 -8.47 -11.53
CA ILE A 163 -10.18 -7.94 -11.67
C ILE A 163 -9.81 -7.60 -13.13
N LEU A 164 -10.24 -8.42 -14.10
CA LEU A 164 -9.97 -8.21 -15.52
C LEU A 164 -10.60 -6.91 -16.05
N ARG A 165 -11.79 -6.53 -15.55
CA ARG A 165 -12.46 -5.29 -15.93
C ARG A 165 -11.66 -4.10 -15.44
N ALA A 166 -11.30 -4.11 -14.16
CA ALA A 166 -10.47 -3.06 -13.59
C ALA A 166 -9.12 -2.94 -14.30
N THR A 167 -8.54 -4.07 -14.73
CA THR A 167 -7.26 -4.10 -15.45
C THR A 167 -7.39 -3.43 -16.80
N ALA A 168 -8.39 -3.84 -17.58
CA ALA A 168 -8.65 -3.29 -18.90
C ALA A 168 -8.93 -1.77 -18.84
N VAL A 169 -9.71 -1.33 -17.85
CA VAL A 169 -10.02 0.10 -17.68
C VAL A 169 -8.78 0.89 -17.30
N LEU A 170 -8.00 0.47 -16.30
CA LEU A 170 -6.83 1.23 -15.87
C LEU A 170 -5.74 1.27 -16.93
N VAL A 171 -5.48 0.16 -17.60
CA VAL A 171 -4.53 0.10 -18.72
C VAL A 171 -5.03 0.95 -19.89
N GLY A 172 -6.32 0.87 -20.22
CA GLY A 172 -6.92 1.69 -21.27
C GLY A 172 -6.83 3.18 -20.97
N VAL A 173 -7.14 3.60 -19.74
CA VAL A 173 -7.03 5.00 -19.28
C VAL A 173 -5.58 5.46 -19.38
N ALA A 174 -4.61 4.67 -18.92
CA ALA A 174 -3.19 5.00 -19.03
C ALA A 174 -2.80 5.20 -20.50
N LEU A 175 -3.10 4.23 -21.38
CA LEU A 175 -2.75 4.31 -22.80
C LEU A 175 -3.38 5.54 -23.48
N VAL A 176 -4.68 5.77 -23.28
CA VAL A 176 -5.39 6.89 -23.92
C VAL A 176 -4.84 8.23 -23.43
N THR A 177 -4.64 8.39 -22.13
CA THR A 177 -4.21 9.68 -21.55
C THR A 177 -2.75 10.01 -21.86
N PHE A 178 -1.85 9.02 -21.84
CA PHE A 178 -0.47 9.22 -22.29
C PHE A 178 -0.40 9.46 -23.80
N ALA A 179 -1.14 8.71 -24.62
CA ALA A 179 -1.17 8.92 -26.07
C ALA A 179 -1.71 10.32 -26.41
N ALA A 180 -2.83 10.75 -25.80
CA ALA A 180 -3.38 12.09 -25.99
C ALA A 180 -2.39 13.18 -25.57
N SER A 181 -1.65 12.97 -24.48
CA SER A 181 -0.63 13.93 -24.02
C SER A 181 0.55 14.00 -25.00
N ALA A 182 1.02 12.85 -25.50
CA ALA A 182 2.11 12.77 -26.47
C ALA A 182 1.73 13.43 -27.81
N LEU A 183 0.52 13.17 -28.32
CA LEU A 183 0.02 13.77 -29.57
C LEU A 183 0.05 15.30 -29.53
N LYS A 184 -0.34 15.90 -28.40
CA LYS A 184 -0.26 17.36 -28.24
C LYS A 184 1.18 17.86 -28.13
N GLY A 185 2.08 17.07 -27.54
CA GLY A 185 3.51 17.38 -27.48
C GLY A 185 4.20 17.37 -28.85
N PHE A 186 3.76 16.52 -29.78
CA PHE A 186 4.28 16.46 -31.16
C PHE A 186 3.62 17.46 -32.12
N ALA A 187 2.51 18.09 -31.73
CA ALA A 187 1.80 19.09 -32.53
C ALA A 187 2.29 20.53 -32.29
N VAL A 188 3.35 20.69 -31.49
CA VAL A 188 4.09 21.95 -31.25
C VAL A 188 5.38 21.91 -32.04
#